data_AF-A0A5S6Q7K7-F1
#
_entry.id   AF-A0A5S6Q7K7-F1
#
_cell.length_a   1.000
_cell.length_b   1.000
_cell.length_c   1.000
_cell.angle_alpha   90.00
_cell.angle_beta   90.00
_cell.angle_gamma   90.00
#
_symmetry.space_group_name_H-M   'P 1'
#
loop_
_entity.id
_entity.type
_entity.pdbx_description
1 polymer ?
#
loop_
_entity_poly.entity_id
_entity_poly.type
_entity_poly.pdbx_seq_one_letter_code
_entity_poly.pdbx_strand_id
1 'polypeptide(L)'
;MATSLRTSIGWLLTFLHWMALCKSDSVSSGKEAPIIGCHFGDHEECDELCKRSNWRYGHCRHLDSFTLKCKCYPYEANLDPTVCTQDQHAFCHGNCINQRGLPGGYCYPHAGSGNYHSTARCACFSRMPEYT
;
A
#
# COMPACT_ATOMS: atom_id res chain seq x y z
N MET A 1 -6.47 -75.42 -22.14
CA MET A 1 -5.43 -75.25 -23.19
C MET A 1 -5.42 -73.78 -23.60
N ALA A 2 -4.27 -73.24 -24.01
CA ALA A 2 -4.14 -71.87 -24.57
C ALA A 2 -4.80 -71.81 -25.98
N THR A 3 -5.00 -70.68 -26.68
CA THR A 3 -4.28 -69.38 -26.84
C THR A 3 -5.26 -68.28 -27.28
N SER A 4 -5.17 -67.03 -26.82
CA SER A 4 -4.44 -65.85 -27.38
C SER A 4 -4.88 -65.32 -28.76
N LEU A 5 -4.92 -63.97 -28.88
CA LEU A 5 -5.18 -63.01 -29.99
C LEU A 5 -6.34 -62.05 -29.60
N ARG A 6 -6.30 -60.71 -29.74
CA ARG A 6 -5.23 -59.67 -29.88
C ARG A 6 -5.60 -58.50 -28.94
N THR A 7 -4.71 -57.74 -28.31
CA THR A 7 -3.75 -56.69 -28.77
C THR A 7 -4.36 -55.46 -29.46
N SER A 8 -3.87 -54.27 -29.05
CA SER A 8 -4.37 -52.91 -29.35
C SER A 8 -5.64 -52.56 -28.52
N ILE A 9 -5.69 -51.53 -27.67
CA ILE A 9 -4.96 -50.25 -27.66
C ILE A 9 -4.38 -49.98 -26.26
N GLY A 10 -3.05 -49.92 -26.15
CA GLY A 10 -2.38 -49.18 -25.07
C GLY A 10 -2.23 -47.70 -25.46
N TRP A 11 -1.71 -46.88 -24.53
CA TRP A 11 -1.43 -45.44 -24.70
C TRP A 11 -2.68 -44.53 -24.77
N LEU A 12 -3.26 -44.19 -23.59
CA LEU A 12 -3.89 -42.87 -23.30
C LEU A 12 -4.47 -42.71 -21.86
N LEU A 13 -4.17 -43.59 -20.89
CA LEU A 13 -4.81 -43.59 -19.55
C LEU A 13 -3.86 -43.30 -18.36
N THR A 14 -2.79 -42.53 -18.57
CA THR A 14 -1.79 -42.22 -17.52
C THR A 14 -1.43 -40.72 -17.41
N PHE A 15 -2.35 -39.81 -17.72
CA PHE A 15 -2.10 -38.36 -17.67
C PHE A 15 -3.08 -37.51 -16.83
N LEU A 16 -4.01 -38.13 -16.11
CA LEU A 16 -4.97 -37.43 -15.23
C LEU A 16 -4.91 -37.98 -13.80
N HIS A 17 -3.77 -37.78 -13.16
CA HIS A 17 -3.50 -38.10 -11.74
C HIS A 17 -3.16 -36.85 -10.91
N TRP A 18 -3.69 -35.69 -11.30
CA TRP A 18 -3.53 -34.41 -10.61
C TRP A 18 -4.75 -33.52 -10.92
N MET A 19 -5.04 -32.53 -10.06
CA MET A 19 -6.21 -31.62 -10.12
C MET A 19 -7.53 -32.16 -9.54
N ALA A 20 -7.46 -32.87 -8.40
CA ALA A 20 -8.54 -32.79 -7.41
C ALA A 20 -8.51 -31.39 -6.75
N LEU A 21 -8.96 -30.38 -7.50
CA LEU A 21 -8.95 -28.97 -7.10
C LEU A 21 -9.89 -28.70 -5.92
N CYS A 22 -9.49 -27.76 -5.08
CA CYS A 22 -10.18 -27.40 -3.84
C CYS A 22 -11.68 -27.18 -4.04
N LYS A 23 -12.47 -27.87 -3.22
CA LYS A 23 -13.87 -27.57 -3.00
C LYS A 23 -13.95 -26.21 -2.28
N SER A 24 -14.11 -25.14 -3.05
CA SER A 24 -14.27 -23.78 -2.49
C SER A 24 -15.64 -23.68 -1.82
N ASP A 25 -15.64 -23.31 -0.55
CA ASP A 25 -16.88 -23.08 0.20
C ASP A 25 -17.68 -21.92 -0.37
N SER A 26 -19.00 -22.06 -0.37
CA SER A 26 -19.93 -21.07 -0.87
C SER A 26 -20.06 -19.88 0.10
N VAL A 27 -19.20 -18.87 -0.07
CA VAL A 27 -19.32 -17.59 0.65
C VAL A 27 -20.34 -16.68 -0.02
N SER A 28 -21.45 -16.48 0.69
CA SER A 28 -22.42 -15.38 0.61
C SER A 28 -22.52 -14.55 -0.69
N SER A 29 -23.58 -14.79 -1.46
CA SER A 29 -24.05 -13.88 -2.50
C SER A 29 -24.75 -12.64 -1.88
N GLY A 30 -23.98 -11.78 -1.23
CA GLY A 30 -24.34 -10.38 -1.05
C GLY A 30 -23.70 -9.55 -2.14
N LYS A 31 -24.47 -9.08 -3.14
CA LYS A 31 -23.97 -8.05 -4.06
C LYS A 31 -23.98 -6.70 -3.35
N GLU A 32 -23.01 -6.51 -2.47
CA GLU A 32 -22.67 -5.19 -1.96
C GLU A 32 -22.38 -4.29 -3.17
N ALA A 33 -23.07 -3.14 -3.25
CA ALA A 33 -22.83 -2.20 -4.33
C ALA A 33 -21.37 -1.73 -4.23
N PRO A 34 -20.65 -1.55 -5.35
CA PRO A 34 -19.28 -1.06 -5.29
C PRO A 34 -19.27 0.27 -4.53
N ILE A 35 -18.42 0.37 -3.51
CA ILE A 35 -18.20 1.62 -2.78
C ILE A 35 -17.41 2.54 -3.72
N ILE A 36 -18.14 3.40 -4.42
CA ILE A 36 -17.59 4.38 -5.37
C ILE A 36 -17.15 5.61 -4.58
N GLY A 37 -15.94 5.54 -4.02
CA GLY A 37 -15.35 6.57 -3.18
C GLY A 37 -14.02 6.12 -2.59
N CYS A 38 -13.29 7.03 -1.94
CA CYS A 38 -12.04 6.71 -1.26
C CYS A 38 -12.32 5.94 0.04
N HIS A 39 -11.70 4.78 0.22
CA HIS A 39 -11.70 4.07 1.49
C HIS A 39 -10.80 4.79 2.51
N PHE A 40 -10.97 4.47 3.81
CA PHE A 40 -10.13 5.04 4.86
C PHE A 40 -8.63 4.74 4.64
N GLY A 41 -8.32 3.52 4.19
CA GLY A 41 -6.95 3.13 3.79
C GLY A 41 -6.38 3.98 2.65
N ASP A 42 -7.17 4.27 1.60
CA ASP A 42 -6.73 5.10 0.47
C ASP A 42 -6.40 6.54 0.91
N HIS A 43 -7.08 7.05 1.93
CA HIS A 43 -6.78 8.35 2.53
C HIS A 43 -5.46 8.32 3.32
N GLU A 44 -5.24 7.30 4.15
CA GLU A 44 -3.99 7.14 4.91
C GLU A 44 -2.79 6.92 3.96
N GLU A 45 -2.86 5.97 3.02
CA GLU A 45 -1.77 5.70 2.08
C GLU A 45 -1.42 6.95 1.24
N CYS A 46 -2.44 7.64 0.70
CA CYS A 46 -2.23 8.89 -0.03
C CYS A 46 -1.55 9.97 0.83
N ASP A 47 -1.97 10.10 2.08
CA ASP A 47 -1.38 11.07 3.02
C ASP A 47 0.10 10.77 3.31
N GLU A 48 0.43 9.50 3.57
CA GLU A 48 1.79 9.06 3.84
C GLU A 48 2.73 9.17 2.62
N LEU A 49 2.24 8.86 1.42
CA LEU A 49 2.96 9.05 0.15
C LEU A 49 3.25 10.54 -0.12
N CYS A 50 2.27 11.41 0.11
CA CYS A 50 2.45 12.85 0.00
C CYS A 50 3.48 13.38 1.02
N LYS A 51 3.39 12.93 2.29
CA LYS A 51 4.32 13.33 3.37
C LYS A 51 5.76 12.89 3.11
N ARG A 52 5.97 11.68 2.61
CA ARG A 52 7.29 11.18 2.15
C ARG A 52 7.89 12.05 1.04
N SER A 53 7.05 12.74 0.27
CA SER A 53 7.43 13.59 -0.86
C SER A 53 7.45 15.09 -0.53
N ASN A 54 7.60 15.46 0.76
CA ASN A 54 7.60 16.85 1.25
C ASN A 54 6.31 17.66 1.01
N TRP A 55 5.15 17.01 1.07
CA TRP A 55 3.86 17.70 1.14
C TRP A 55 3.29 17.66 2.56
N ARG A 56 2.42 18.63 2.91
CA ARG A 56 1.84 18.77 4.25
C ARG A 56 0.89 17.62 4.57
N TYR A 57 0.05 17.28 3.60
CA TYR A 57 -0.88 16.16 3.66
C TYR A 57 -1.31 15.73 2.26
N GLY A 58 -1.83 14.52 2.18
CA GLY A 58 -2.51 13.97 1.01
C GLY A 58 -4.01 13.80 1.24
N HIS A 59 -4.79 13.80 0.16
CA HIS A 59 -6.18 13.40 0.21
C HIS A 59 -6.56 12.68 -1.09
N CYS A 60 -7.00 11.42 -0.97
CA CYS A 60 -7.64 10.72 -2.05
C CYS A 60 -8.88 11.49 -2.53
N ARG A 61 -9.10 11.54 -3.85
CA ARG A 61 -10.31 12.08 -4.48
C ARG A 61 -10.76 11.17 -5.61
N HIS A 62 -12.07 11.01 -5.75
CA HIS A 62 -12.68 10.33 -6.87
C HIS A 62 -12.98 11.35 -7.99
N LEU A 63 -12.66 11.02 -9.25
CA LEU A 63 -12.86 11.92 -10.40
C LEU A 63 -13.99 11.48 -11.35
N ASP A 64 -14.15 10.18 -11.50
CA ASP A 64 -15.16 9.48 -12.29
C ASP A 64 -15.37 8.10 -11.65
N SER A 65 -16.43 7.38 -12.01
CA SER A 65 -16.87 6.12 -11.40
C SER A 65 -15.82 4.98 -11.35
N PHE A 66 -14.65 5.15 -11.96
CA PHE A 66 -13.58 4.15 -12.00
C PHE A 66 -12.23 4.67 -11.45
N THR A 67 -12.06 5.99 -11.28
CA THR A 67 -10.73 6.58 -11.04
C THR A 67 -10.63 7.31 -9.70
N LEU A 68 -9.94 6.69 -8.76
CA LEU A 68 -9.40 7.34 -7.55
C LEU A 68 -8.03 7.98 -7.88
N LYS A 69 -7.78 9.19 -7.38
CA LYS A 69 -6.46 9.86 -7.45
C LYS A 69 -6.08 10.47 -6.11
N CYS A 70 -4.83 10.25 -5.72
CA CYS A 70 -4.22 10.97 -4.61
C CYS A 70 -3.90 12.42 -5.02
N LYS A 71 -4.23 13.39 -4.16
CA LYS A 71 -3.84 14.80 -4.33
C LYS A 71 -3.07 15.28 -3.10
N CYS A 72 -1.85 15.75 -3.30
CA CYS A 72 -1.03 16.36 -2.25
C CYS A 72 -1.31 17.87 -2.11
N TYR A 73 -1.11 18.40 -0.90
CA TYR A 73 -1.31 19.82 -0.58
C TYR A 73 -0.04 20.40 0.07
N PRO A 74 0.42 21.58 -0.35
CA PRO A 74 1.70 22.12 0.10
C PRO A 74 1.64 22.55 1.56
N TYR A 75 2.82 22.79 2.13
CA TYR A 75 2.94 23.54 3.37
C TYR A 75 2.47 25.00 3.18
N GLU A 76 2.20 25.69 4.29
CA GLU A 76 1.94 27.14 4.24
C GLU A 76 3.16 27.87 3.67
N ALA A 77 2.94 28.95 2.92
CA ALA A 77 3.97 29.61 2.09
C ALA A 77 5.21 30.12 2.85
N ASN A 78 5.16 30.17 4.18
CA ASN A 78 6.26 30.58 5.06
C ASN A 78 7.17 29.41 5.49
N LEU A 79 6.85 28.17 5.08
CA LEU A 79 7.65 26.98 5.36
C LEU A 79 8.42 26.54 4.11
N ASP A 80 9.73 26.40 4.25
CA ASP A 80 10.63 25.90 3.22
C ASP A 80 10.67 24.36 3.25
N PRO A 81 10.15 23.65 2.23
CA PRO A 81 10.16 22.20 2.20
C PRO A 81 11.55 21.61 1.89
N THR A 82 12.52 22.41 1.44
CA THR A 82 13.84 21.90 1.04
C THR A 82 14.71 21.46 2.23
N VAL A 83 14.35 21.87 3.45
CA VAL A 83 15.00 21.44 4.70
C VAL A 83 14.88 19.92 4.94
N CYS A 84 13.92 19.26 4.28
CA CYS A 84 13.73 17.81 4.36
C CYS A 84 14.38 17.11 3.15
N THR A 85 15.67 16.83 3.26
CA THR A 85 16.39 16.02 2.25
C THR A 85 15.98 14.55 2.31
N GLN A 86 16.35 13.77 1.28
CA GLN A 86 16.14 12.32 1.26
C GLN A 86 16.83 11.63 2.46
N ASP A 87 18.03 12.08 2.83
CA ASP A 87 18.76 11.58 4.01
C ASP A 87 18.02 11.90 5.31
N GLN A 88 17.39 13.08 5.39
CA GLN A 88 16.60 13.46 6.55
C GLN A 88 15.32 12.61 6.69
N HIS A 89 14.70 12.21 5.57
CA HIS A 89 13.61 11.21 5.58
C HIS A 89 14.10 9.83 6.04
N ALA A 90 15.24 9.36 5.52
CA ALA A 90 15.83 8.08 5.93
C ALA A 90 16.18 8.07 7.43
N PHE A 91 16.74 9.17 7.95
CA PHE A 91 16.98 9.37 9.37
C PHE A 91 15.68 9.31 10.20
N CYS A 92 14.64 10.05 9.78
CA CYS A 92 13.35 10.04 10.49
C CYS A 92 12.67 8.66 10.47
N HIS A 93 12.77 7.93 9.36
CA HIS A 93 12.30 6.55 9.23
C HIS A 93 13.01 5.61 10.21
N GLY A 94 14.35 5.60 10.21
CA GLY A 94 15.16 4.79 11.13
C GLY A 94 14.93 5.16 12.60
N ASN A 95 14.78 6.44 12.92
CA ASN A 95 14.47 6.89 14.28
C ASN A 95 13.09 6.40 14.75
N CYS A 96 12.07 6.37 13.89
CA CYS A 96 10.75 5.84 14.26
C CYS A 96 10.75 4.32 14.48
N ILE A 97 11.51 3.57 13.69
CA ILE A 97 11.78 2.13 13.95
C ILE A 97 12.38 1.96 15.34
N ASN A 98 13.45 2.70 15.66
CA ASN A 98 14.14 2.59 16.94
C ASN A 98 13.30 3.03 18.15
N GLN A 99 12.42 4.03 17.99
CA GLN A 99 11.61 4.56 19.09
C GLN A 99 10.31 3.79 19.35
N ARG A 100 9.71 3.17 18.33
CA ARG A 100 8.37 2.57 18.42
C ARG A 100 8.29 1.12 17.93
N GLY A 101 9.35 0.58 17.32
CA GLY A 101 9.31 -0.71 16.63
C GLY A 101 8.48 -0.69 15.34
N LEU A 102 8.08 0.50 14.86
CA LEU A 102 7.18 0.66 13.72
C LEU A 102 7.96 1.09 12.46
N PRO A 103 7.85 0.37 11.32
CA PRO A 103 8.41 0.82 10.06
C PRO A 103 7.59 2.01 9.53
N GLY A 104 8.16 3.21 9.58
CA GLY A 104 7.46 4.39 9.06
C GLY A 104 7.84 5.68 9.77
N GLY A 105 8.24 6.68 8.98
CA GLY A 105 8.55 8.02 9.46
C GLY A 105 8.93 8.93 8.32
N TYR A 106 8.72 10.22 8.51
CA TYR A 106 8.96 11.26 7.52
C TYR A 106 9.53 12.52 8.17
N CYS A 107 10.30 13.26 7.38
CA CYS A 107 10.68 14.63 7.71
C CYS A 107 9.53 15.59 7.34
N TYR A 108 9.31 16.61 8.16
CA TYR A 108 8.49 17.76 7.81
C TYR A 108 9.17 19.08 8.21
N PRO A 109 9.01 20.16 7.43
CA PRO A 109 9.40 21.51 7.83
C PRO A 109 8.51 22.00 8.96
N HIS A 110 9.15 22.55 10.00
CA HIS A 110 8.52 23.17 11.15
C HIS A 110 9.04 24.60 11.29
N ALA A 111 8.17 25.52 11.72
CA ALA A 111 8.57 26.90 11.99
C ALA A 111 9.66 26.92 13.08
N GLY A 112 10.83 27.46 12.75
CA GLY A 112 11.89 27.67 13.73
C GLY A 112 11.60 28.84 14.67
N SER A 113 12.36 28.94 15.77
CA SER A 113 12.30 30.09 16.67
C SER A 113 13.05 31.28 16.06
N GLY A 114 12.33 32.18 15.40
CA GLY A 114 12.88 33.40 14.80
C GLY A 114 12.40 33.64 13.37
N ASN A 115 12.97 34.67 12.74
CA ASN A 115 12.55 35.11 11.41
C ASN A 115 12.87 34.07 10.33
N TYR A 116 11.81 33.41 9.83
CA TYR A 116 11.71 32.69 8.55
C TYR A 116 12.53 31.42 8.29
N HIS A 117 13.40 30.98 9.21
CA HIS A 117 14.10 29.70 9.02
C HIS A 117 13.23 28.50 9.41
N SER A 118 12.89 27.67 8.42
CA SER A 118 12.27 26.37 8.65
C SER A 118 13.29 25.37 9.22
N THR A 119 12.81 24.45 10.03
CA THR A 119 13.62 23.41 10.69
C THR A 119 13.06 22.04 10.35
N ALA A 120 13.93 21.09 10.03
CA ALA A 120 13.53 19.71 9.82
C ALA A 120 13.12 19.05 11.15
N ARG A 121 11.94 18.41 11.19
CA ARG A 121 11.51 17.58 12.31
C ARG A 121 11.01 16.23 11.82
N CYS A 122 11.13 15.21 12.67
CA CYS A 122 10.63 13.87 12.38
C CYS A 122 9.23 13.65 12.96
N ALA A 123 8.38 12.97 12.20
CA ALA A 123 7.15 12.36 12.68
C ALA A 123 7.10 10.89 12.23
N CYS A 124 6.45 10.04 13.02
CA CYS A 124 6.18 8.66 12.66
C CYS A 124 4.79 8.57 12.00
N PHE A 125 4.63 7.60 11.11
CA PHE A 125 3.32 7.29 10.53
C PHE A 125 2.37 6.72 11.59
N SER A 126 1.06 6.91 11.37
CA SER A 126 0.04 6.70 12.42
C SER A 126 -0.48 5.26 12.47
N ARG A 127 -0.37 4.52 11.36
CA ARG A 127 -0.67 3.10 11.26
C ARG A 127 0.41 2.39 10.46
N MET A 128 0.48 1.08 10.61
CA MET A 128 1.13 0.22 9.63
C MET A 128 0.08 -0.18 8.60
N PRO A 129 0.37 -0.19 7.29
CA PRO A 129 -0.45 -0.93 6.35
C PRO A 129 -0.42 -2.41 6.75
N GLU A 130 -1.58 -2.96 7.15
CA GLU A 130 -1.75 -4.39 7.36
C GLU A 130 -1.75 -5.09 6.00
N TYR A 131 -0.55 -5.42 5.51
CA TYR A 131 -0.38 -6.38 4.42
C TYR A 131 -0.58 -7.80 4.98
N THR A 132 -1.84 -8.21 5.13
CA THR A 132 -2.28 -9.60 5.38
C THR A 132 -2.47 -10.36 4.07
#